data_AF-A0A150HHQ6-F1
#
_entry.id   AF-A0A150HHQ6-F1
#
_cell.length_a   1.000
_cell.length_b   1.000
_cell.length_c   1.000
_cell.angle_alpha   90.00
_cell.angle_beta   90.00
_cell.angle_gamma   90.00
#
_symmetry.space_group_name_H-M   'P 1'
#
loop_
_entity.id
_entity.type
_entity.pdbx_description
1 polymer ?
#
loop_
_entity_poly.entity_id
_entity_poly.type
_entity_poly.pdbx_seq_one_letter_code
_entity_poly.pdbx_strand_id
1 'polypeptide(L)'
;MGLPSAELPDLETVELVRSPFVALLPDGHALSALPEVPLELLAAESWIDPPHGFGHRVLLERALTRAGLVREVATEVSAVGDIPAFVAAG
;
A
#
# COMPACT_ATOMS: atom_id res chain seq x y z
N MET A 1 -11.34 -6.33 -2.54
CA MET A 1 -12.15 -6.64 -1.34
C MET A 1 -11.20 -6.85 -0.17
N GLY A 2 -11.14 -5.91 0.76
CA GLY A 2 -10.19 -5.89 1.89
C GLY A 2 -10.81 -5.23 3.11
N LEU A 3 -12.08 -5.54 3.38
CA LEU A 3 -12.78 -5.03 4.55
C LEU A 3 -12.48 -5.96 5.74
N PRO A 4 -12.19 -5.43 6.94
CA PRO A 4 -12.05 -6.20 8.16
C PRO A 4 -13.28 -7.10 8.38
N SER A 5 -13.08 -8.29 8.95
CA SER A 5 -14.19 -9.21 9.27
C SER A 5 -15.29 -8.54 10.10
N ALA A 6 -14.92 -7.58 10.97
CA ALA A 6 -15.86 -6.81 11.79
C ALA A 6 -16.83 -5.93 10.96
N GLU A 7 -16.52 -5.63 9.69
CA GLU A 7 -17.38 -4.87 8.78
C GLU A 7 -18.33 -5.78 7.97
N LEU A 8 -18.30 -7.10 8.22
CA LEU A 8 -19.07 -8.12 7.51
C LEU A 8 -19.91 -8.96 8.50
N PRO A 9 -20.83 -8.35 9.26
CA PRO A 9 -21.50 -9.00 10.41
C PRO A 9 -22.35 -10.22 10.03
N ASP A 10 -22.81 -10.30 8.79
CA ASP A 10 -23.65 -11.39 8.29
C ASP A 10 -22.83 -12.50 7.58
N LEU A 11 -21.49 -12.44 7.65
CA LEU A 11 -20.58 -13.42 7.04
C LEU A 11 -19.72 -14.10 8.10
N GLU A 12 -19.59 -15.43 7.99
CA GLU A 12 -18.56 -16.18 8.71
C GLU A 12 -17.23 -16.06 7.96
N THR A 13 -16.17 -15.61 8.65
CA THR A 13 -14.83 -15.46 8.07
C THR A 13 -13.85 -16.41 8.72
N VAL A 14 -13.00 -17.06 7.91
CA VAL A 14 -11.90 -17.89 8.37
C VAL A 14 -10.59 -17.35 7.79
N GLU A 15 -9.57 -17.15 8.63
CA GLU A 15 -8.24 -16.75 8.16
C GLU A 15 -7.60 -17.90 7.39
N LEU A 16 -7.31 -17.69 6.11
CA LEU A 16 -6.58 -18.66 5.28
C LEU A 16 -5.08 -18.39 5.27
N VAL A 17 -4.71 -17.11 5.15
CA VAL A 17 -3.32 -16.68 5.06
C VAL A 17 -3.19 -15.24 5.54
N ARG A 18 -2.04 -14.93 6.10
CA ARG A 18 -1.61 -13.57 6.42
C ARG A 18 -0.39 -13.22 5.58
N SER A 19 -0.50 -12.14 4.81
CA SER A 19 0.58 -11.62 3.98
C SER A 19 0.93 -10.20 4.44
N PRO A 20 2.22 -9.90 4.72
CA PRO A 20 2.62 -8.57 5.11
C PRO A 20 2.53 -7.59 3.93
N PHE A 21 2.23 -6.33 4.22
CA PHE A 21 2.47 -5.26 3.27
C PHE A 21 3.98 -5.01 3.18
N VAL A 22 4.47 -4.88 1.94
CA VAL A 22 5.87 -4.55 1.66
C VAL A 22 5.92 -3.27 0.83
N ALA A 23 6.93 -2.45 1.08
CA ALA A 23 7.24 -1.32 0.22
C ALA A 23 7.97 -1.83 -1.02
N LEU A 24 7.49 -1.45 -2.20
CA LEU A 24 8.20 -1.67 -3.45
C LEU A 24 8.91 -0.36 -3.82
N LEU A 25 10.23 -0.42 -3.95
CA LEU A 25 11.09 0.73 -4.20
C LEU A 25 11.93 0.49 -5.46
N PRO A 26 12.34 1.55 -6.18
CA PRO A 26 13.30 1.40 -7.27
C PRO A 26 14.63 0.85 -6.75
N ASP A 27 15.40 0.24 -7.64
CA ASP A 27 16.73 -0.23 -7.30
C ASP A 27 17.63 0.93 -6.86
N GLY A 28 18.43 0.71 -5.82
CA GLY A 28 19.28 1.74 -5.22
C GLY A 28 18.56 2.85 -4.45
N HIS A 29 17.24 2.78 -4.23
CA HIS A 29 16.52 3.75 -3.41
C HIS A 29 17.09 3.81 -1.98
N ALA A 30 17.22 5.00 -1.40
CA ALA A 30 17.85 5.17 -0.09
C ALA A 30 17.16 4.35 1.01
N LEU A 31 15.82 4.30 1.00
CA LEU A 31 15.02 3.52 1.97
C LEU A 31 15.19 1.99 1.82
N SER A 32 15.73 1.50 0.69
CA SER A 32 15.97 0.06 0.49
C SER A 32 17.09 -0.48 1.40
N ALA A 33 17.92 0.40 1.97
CA ALA A 33 18.94 0.03 2.95
C ALA A 33 18.35 -0.27 4.34
N LEU A 34 17.08 0.07 4.58
CA LEU A 34 16.42 -0.15 5.86
C LEU A 34 15.75 -1.54 5.87
N PRO A 35 15.91 -2.34 6.94
CA PRO A 35 15.23 -3.64 7.04
C PRO A 35 13.72 -3.51 7.22
N GLU A 36 13.28 -2.38 7.79
CA GLU A 36 11.89 -1.98 7.92
C GLU A 36 11.79 -0.50 7.54
N VAL A 37 10.80 -0.14 6.72
CA VAL A 37 10.63 1.24 6.24
C VAL A 37 9.59 1.95 7.11
N PRO A 38 9.96 3.01 7.85
CA PRO A 38 8.99 3.82 8.58
C PRO A 38 7.95 4.42 7.63
N LEU A 39 6.67 4.33 7.99
CA LEU A 39 5.59 4.80 7.15
C LEU A 39 5.67 6.32 6.91
N GLU A 40 6.22 7.07 7.87
CA GLU A 40 6.43 8.52 7.79
C GLU A 40 7.43 8.88 6.69
N LEU A 41 8.52 8.11 6.56
CA LEU A 41 9.52 8.32 5.51
C LEU A 41 8.95 7.92 4.15
N LEU A 42 8.24 6.79 4.09
CA LEU A 42 7.62 6.34 2.85
C LEU A 42 6.52 7.30 2.37
N ALA A 43 5.73 7.86 3.27
CA ALA A 43 4.67 8.82 2.95
C ALA A 43 5.20 10.13 2.35
N ALA A 44 6.48 10.46 2.61
CA ALA A 44 7.13 11.63 2.05
C ALA A 44 7.63 11.44 0.60
N GLU A 45 7.62 10.20 0.09
CA GLU A 45 7.96 9.88 -1.31
C GLU A 45 6.77 10.11 -2.26
N SER A 46 7.01 10.02 -3.57
CA SER A 46 5.96 9.97 -4.60
C SER A 46 5.44 8.54 -4.78
N TRP A 47 4.13 8.36 -4.79
CA TRP A 47 3.49 7.05 -4.83
C TRP A 47 2.87 6.71 -6.18
N ILE A 48 2.91 5.43 -6.50
CA ILE A 48 2.11 4.79 -7.54
C ILE A 48 1.01 4.00 -6.83
N ASP A 49 -0.25 4.39 -7.04
CA ASP A 49 -1.39 3.75 -6.41
C ASP A 49 -2.26 3.01 -7.44
N PRO A 50 -3.04 2.00 -7.02
CA PRO A 50 -4.20 1.56 -7.80
C PRO A 50 -5.33 2.60 -7.70
N PRO A 51 -6.32 2.62 -8.60
CA PRO A 51 -7.52 3.46 -8.44
C PRO A 51 -8.28 3.20 -7.12
N HIS A 52 -9.18 4.11 -6.75
CA HIS A 52 -10.06 3.93 -5.58
C HIS A 52 -10.88 2.63 -5.66
N GLY A 53 -11.16 2.02 -4.49
CA GLY A 53 -11.94 0.79 -4.35
C GLY A 53 -11.12 -0.50 -4.32
N PHE A 54 -9.83 -0.44 -4.64
CA PHE A 54 -8.92 -1.56 -4.46
C PHE A 54 -8.59 -1.78 -2.98
N GLY A 55 -8.71 -3.02 -2.50
CA GLY A 55 -8.64 -3.35 -1.07
C GLY A 55 -7.32 -2.93 -0.39
N HIS A 56 -6.19 -3.13 -1.07
CA HIS A 56 -4.88 -2.68 -0.57
C HIS A 56 -4.76 -1.15 -0.44
N ARG A 57 -5.36 -0.35 -1.34
CA ARG A 57 -5.39 1.11 -1.22
C ARG A 57 -6.24 1.54 -0.03
N VAL A 58 -7.41 0.91 0.17
CA VAL A 58 -8.26 1.19 1.34
C VAL A 58 -7.51 0.91 2.65
N LEU A 59 -6.78 -0.20 2.74
CA LEU A 59 -6.00 -0.53 3.92
C LEU A 59 -4.84 0.45 4.16
N LEU A 60 -4.13 0.83 3.11
CA LEU A 60 -3.05 1.81 3.16
C LEU A 60 -3.55 3.21 3.55
N GLU A 61 -4.64 3.68 2.95
CA GLU A 61 -5.29 4.96 3.27
C GLU A 61 -5.70 5.01 4.75
N ARG A 62 -6.26 3.92 5.29
CA ARG A 62 -6.59 3.80 6.72
C ARG A 62 -5.34 3.85 7.60
N ALA A 63 -4.24 3.22 7.18
CA ALA A 63 -2.98 3.25 7.91
C ALA A 63 -2.39 4.66 8.00
N LEU A 64 -2.32 5.36 6.86
CA LEU A 64 -1.85 6.75 6.78
C LEU A 64 -2.75 7.70 7.58
N THR A 65 -4.08 7.56 7.43
CA THR A 65 -5.05 8.39 8.17
C THR A 65 -4.88 8.22 9.68
N ARG A 66 -4.71 6.98 10.17
CA ARG A 66 -4.49 6.72 11.60
C ARG A 66 -3.17 7.32 12.11
N ALA A 67 -2.16 7.37 11.26
CA ALA A 67 -0.86 7.98 11.56
C ALA A 67 -0.86 9.51 11.37
N GLY A 68 -1.95 10.12 10.89
CA GLY A 68 -1.99 11.54 10.55
C GLY A 68 -1.10 11.92 9.36
N LEU A 69 -0.79 10.95 8.50
CA LEU A 69 0.09 11.11 7.34
C LEU A 69 -0.72 11.30 6.07
N VAL A 70 -0.15 12.08 5.15
CA VAL A 70 -0.62 12.25 3.78
C VAL A 70 0.48 11.81 2.83
N ARG A 71 0.11 11.31 1.66
CA ARG A 71 1.04 10.96 0.59
C ARG A 71 0.70 11.69 -0.70
N GLU A 72 1.69 11.91 -1.54
CA GLU A 72 1.51 12.39 -2.90
C GLU A 72 1.41 11.21 -3.86
N VAL A 73 0.41 11.23 -4.76
CA VAL A 73 0.17 10.14 -5.72
C VAL A 73 0.50 10.67 -7.11
N ALA A 74 1.69 10.33 -7.59
CA ALA A 74 2.18 10.81 -8.88
C ALA A 74 1.42 10.19 -10.05
N THR A 75 0.97 8.93 -9.89
CA THR A 75 0.18 8.24 -10.92
C THR A 75 -0.67 7.12 -10.34
N GLU A 76 -1.76 6.80 -11.05
CA GLU A 76 -2.62 5.67 -10.73
C GLU A 76 -2.53 4.58 -11.81
N VAL A 77 -2.35 3.32 -11.38
CA VAL A 77 -2.19 2.16 -12.26
C VAL A 77 -3.22 1.09 -11.92
N SER A 78 -4.15 0.82 -12.84
CA SER A 78 -5.27 -0.10 -12.60
C SER A 78 -4.89 -1.58 -12.55
N ALA A 79 -3.80 -1.96 -13.21
CA ALA A 79 -3.29 -3.33 -13.21
C ALA A 79 -2.17 -3.45 -12.17
N VAL A 80 -2.43 -4.17 -11.08
CA VAL A 80 -1.46 -4.36 -9.98
C VAL A 80 -0.13 -4.96 -10.49
N GLY A 81 -0.18 -5.80 -11.53
CA GLY A 81 1.00 -6.39 -12.17
C GLY A 81 1.92 -5.39 -12.87
N ASP A 82 1.42 -4.19 -13.21
CA ASP A 82 2.20 -3.16 -13.90
C ASP A 82 2.92 -2.22 -12.93
N ILE A 83 2.48 -2.15 -11.66
CA ILE A 83 3.07 -1.30 -10.62
C ILE A 83 4.61 -1.43 -10.53
N PRO A 84 5.21 -2.63 -10.55
CA PRO A 84 6.67 -2.76 -10.48
C PRO A 84 7.42 -2.06 -11.61
N ALA A 85 6.86 -2.02 -12.82
CA ALA A 85 7.51 -1.36 -13.95
C ALA A 85 7.49 0.17 -13.80
N PHE A 86 6.42 0.73 -13.23
CA PHE A 86 6.36 2.16 -12.90
C PHE A 86 7.33 2.51 -11.78
N VAL A 87 7.39 1.69 -10.72
CA VAL A 87 8.34 1.92 -9.62
C VAL A 87 9.78 1.88 -10.13
N ALA A 88 10.11 0.96 -11.02
CA ALA A 88 11.44 0.87 -11.61
C ALA A 88 11.80 2.05 -12.52
N ALA A 89 10.80 2.75 -13.07
CA ALA A 89 11.01 3.88 -13.98
C ALA A 89 11.31 5.20 -13.26
N GLY A 90 11.00 5.31 -11.96
CA GLY A 90 11.14 6.53 -11.16
C GLY A 90 9.89 7.39 -11.22
#